data_AF-A0A9D5AL26-F1
#
_entry.id   AF-A0A9D5AL26-F1
#
_cell.length_a   1.000
_cell.length_b   1.000
_cell.length_c   1.000
_cell.angle_alpha   90.00
_cell.angle_beta   90.00
_cell.angle_gamma   90.00
#
_symmetry.space_group_name_H-M   'P 1'
#
loop_
_entity.id
_entity.type
_entity.pdbx_description
1 polymer ?
#
loop_
_entity_poly.entity_id
_entity_poly.type
_entity_poly.pdbx_seq_one_letter_code
_entity_poly.pdbx_strand_id
1 'polypeptide(L)'
;MVGDLSYMQPEFVQSFLAGLAASGVLTSGLRLITKATFNNSKGGLRKGASKFNFSFSIVIQILLMMFQFDFSIELYIIMTISLIHHAIYIVIAVLFFAISTFFELLCVLLYAFVFPKIPIVKYYRTKAASEGCKTVLPDLAASGIQTISKEDEDRTKTQERKGNKQLLIENFDYLLDMFLIYALTLSIFPGFLFEDTGAHSLGTWYALVLVAMYNVWDLIGRYIPLLEFLKLESRKLITVAILCRFLLVPAFYFTAKYGEQGWMIMLTSFLGLSNGYLTVCVITSAPKGYKGPEQNALGNLLVLFLLCGIFAGVTLDWLWLIGKGW
;
A
#
# COMPACT_ATOMS: atom_id res chain seq x y z
N MET A 1 10.11 -3.76 8.83
CA MET A 1 9.18 -2.70 9.28
C MET A 1 7.79 -3.23 9.63
N VAL A 2 6.95 -3.74 8.70
CA VAL A 2 5.62 -4.27 9.09
C VAL A 2 5.72 -5.43 10.08
N GLY A 3 6.65 -6.38 9.88
CA GLY A 3 6.93 -7.41 10.87
C GLY A 3 7.34 -6.83 12.23
N ASP A 4 8.16 -5.78 12.24
CA ASP A 4 8.58 -5.13 13.49
C ASP A 4 7.42 -4.43 14.22
N LEU A 5 6.49 -3.85 13.46
CA LEU A 5 5.28 -3.24 14.00
C LEU A 5 4.27 -4.30 14.45
N SER A 6 4.30 -5.51 13.88
CA SER A 6 3.32 -6.58 14.15
C SER A 6 3.42 -7.15 15.56
N TYR A 7 4.56 -7.01 16.25
CA TYR A 7 4.70 -7.35 17.67
C TYR A 7 4.48 -6.15 18.61
N MET A 8 4.23 -4.96 18.07
CA MET A 8 3.83 -3.77 18.83
C MET A 8 2.30 -3.72 18.94
N GLN A 9 1.75 -2.61 19.46
CA GLN A 9 0.30 -2.44 19.50
C GLN A 9 -0.28 -2.32 18.08
N PRO A 10 -1.47 -2.88 17.81
CA PRO A 10 -2.13 -2.82 16.50
C PRO A 10 -2.27 -1.41 15.91
N GLU A 11 -2.40 -0.41 16.77
CA GLU A 11 -2.56 1.00 16.41
C GLU A 11 -1.33 1.53 15.67
N PHE A 12 -0.13 1.00 15.94
CA PHE A 12 1.09 1.38 15.23
C PHE A 12 1.10 0.85 13.79
N VAL A 13 0.74 -0.43 13.59
CA VAL A 13 0.60 -1.01 12.25
C VAL A 13 -0.49 -0.28 11.47
N GLN A 14 -1.62 0.00 12.12
CA GLN A 14 -2.72 0.70 11.50
C GLN A 14 -2.37 2.14 11.13
N SER A 15 -1.70 2.89 12.01
CA SER A 15 -1.22 4.25 11.72
C SER A 15 -0.24 4.26 10.56
N PHE A 16 0.66 3.27 10.53
CA PHE A 16 1.59 3.09 9.43
C PHE A 16 0.86 2.87 8.09
N LEU A 17 -0.12 1.98 8.07
CA LEU A 17 -0.94 1.72 6.89
C LEU A 17 -1.84 2.90 6.49
N ALA A 18 -2.36 3.65 7.46
CA ALA A 18 -3.15 4.85 7.19
C ALA A 18 -2.28 5.95 6.57
N GLY A 19 -1.01 6.09 7.01
CA GLY A 19 -0.02 6.96 6.38
C GLY A 19 0.17 6.64 4.89
N LEU A 20 0.16 5.35 4.53
CA LEU A 20 0.21 4.91 3.13
C LEU A 20 -1.02 5.30 2.30
N ALA A 21 -2.22 5.22 2.87
CA ALA A 21 -3.41 5.68 2.16
C ALA A 21 -3.48 7.21 2.07
N ALA A 22 -3.01 7.92 3.10
CA ALA A 22 -2.99 9.38 3.14
C ALA A 22 -2.09 9.95 2.03
N SER A 23 -0.96 9.29 1.73
CA SER A 23 -0.11 9.69 0.60
C SER A 23 -0.82 9.55 -0.76
N GLY A 24 -1.63 8.49 -0.93
CA GLY A 24 -2.50 8.30 -2.09
C GLY A 24 -3.55 9.42 -2.26
N VAL A 25 -4.20 9.81 -1.17
CA VAL A 25 -5.18 10.92 -1.17
C VAL A 25 -4.50 12.23 -1.55
N LEU A 26 -3.36 12.55 -0.94
CA LEU A 26 -2.65 13.80 -1.20
C LEU A 26 -2.13 13.86 -2.64
N THR A 27 -1.61 12.74 -3.16
CA THR A 27 -1.20 12.60 -4.57
C THR A 27 -2.38 12.86 -5.51
N SER A 28 -3.54 12.28 -5.20
CA SER A 28 -4.75 12.44 -6.01
C SER A 28 -5.27 13.89 -5.98
N GLY A 29 -5.30 14.51 -4.80
CA GLY A 29 -5.69 15.92 -4.65
C GLY A 29 -4.78 16.86 -5.43
N LEU A 30 -3.45 16.64 -5.38
CA LEU A 30 -2.49 17.42 -6.15
C LEU A 30 -2.68 17.26 -7.67
N ARG A 31 -2.97 16.03 -8.14
CA ARG A 31 -3.29 15.77 -9.56
C ARG A 31 -4.54 16.52 -10.01
N LEU A 32 -5.59 16.54 -9.18
CA LEU A 32 -6.83 17.28 -9.45
C LEU A 32 -6.60 18.80 -9.48
N ILE A 33 -5.93 19.36 -8.47
CA ILE A 33 -5.62 20.79 -8.38
C ILE A 33 -4.82 21.23 -9.60
N THR A 34 -3.78 20.48 -9.96
CA THR A 34 -2.93 20.80 -11.10
C THR A 34 -3.73 20.83 -12.38
N LYS A 35 -4.55 19.82 -12.61
CA LYS A 35 -5.38 19.81 -13.79
C LYS A 35 -6.34 21.01 -13.81
N ALA A 36 -6.87 21.43 -12.66
CA ALA A 36 -7.77 22.58 -12.56
C ALA A 36 -7.05 23.89 -12.89
N THR A 37 -5.83 24.05 -12.38
CA THR A 37 -5.01 25.26 -12.57
C THR A 37 -4.54 25.41 -14.02
N PHE A 38 -4.28 24.31 -14.72
CA PHE A 38 -3.62 24.35 -16.04
C PHE A 38 -4.53 24.09 -17.25
N ASN A 39 -5.83 23.84 -17.04
CA ASN A 39 -6.76 23.49 -18.12
C ASN A 39 -7.02 24.64 -19.12
N ASN A 40 -6.84 25.91 -18.72
CA ASN A 40 -7.26 27.09 -19.50
C ASN A 40 -6.12 27.94 -20.10
N SER A 41 -4.87 27.47 -20.08
CA SER A 41 -3.76 28.20 -20.70
C SER A 41 -3.51 27.71 -22.15
N LYS A 42 -3.26 28.61 -23.10
CA LYS A 42 -2.76 28.21 -24.45
C LYS A 42 -1.39 27.56 -24.29
N GLY A 43 -1.31 26.24 -24.51
CA GLY A 43 -0.14 25.42 -24.12
C GLY A 43 -0.12 25.03 -22.63
N GLY A 44 -1.26 25.10 -21.95
CA GLY A 44 -1.46 24.97 -20.52
C GLY A 44 -1.22 23.58 -19.97
N LEU A 45 -1.65 22.53 -20.66
CA LEU A 45 -1.28 21.15 -20.29
C LEU A 45 0.25 20.95 -20.33
N ARG A 46 0.96 21.61 -21.25
CA ARG A 46 2.42 21.48 -21.42
C ARG A 46 3.21 22.33 -20.44
N LYS A 47 2.80 23.57 -20.17
CA LYS A 47 3.36 24.45 -19.11
C LYS A 47 2.98 23.98 -17.71
N GLY A 48 1.80 23.38 -17.59
CA GLY A 48 1.31 22.67 -16.41
C GLY A 48 2.18 21.49 -16.10
N ALA A 49 2.35 20.53 -17.01
CA ALA A 49 3.29 19.42 -16.85
C ALA A 49 4.72 19.89 -16.51
N SER A 50 5.20 20.99 -17.10
CA SER A 50 6.56 21.49 -16.87
C SER A 50 6.78 22.21 -15.54
N LYS A 51 5.81 22.98 -15.03
CA LYS A 51 5.90 23.63 -13.69
C LYS A 51 5.47 22.70 -12.56
N PHE A 52 4.53 21.80 -12.86
CA PHE A 52 4.18 20.66 -12.03
C PHE A 52 5.43 19.85 -11.75
N ASN A 53 6.14 19.30 -12.74
CA ASN A 53 7.33 18.47 -12.50
C ASN A 53 8.39 19.06 -11.54
N PHE A 54 8.54 20.39 -11.42
CA PHE A 54 9.52 21.02 -10.53
C PHE A 54 9.03 21.21 -9.08
N SER A 55 7.77 21.64 -8.88
CA SER A 55 7.20 21.80 -7.52
C SER A 55 6.50 20.52 -7.01
N PHE A 56 6.09 19.64 -7.92
CA PHE A 56 5.42 18.36 -7.68
C PHE A 56 6.40 17.28 -7.23
N SER A 57 7.63 17.27 -7.74
CA SER A 57 8.66 16.28 -7.35
C SER A 57 9.01 16.36 -5.86
N ILE A 58 9.01 17.55 -5.24
CA ILE A 58 9.42 17.71 -3.83
C ILE A 58 8.33 17.27 -2.84
N VAL A 59 7.05 17.54 -3.15
CA VAL A 59 5.93 17.19 -2.25
C VAL A 59 5.51 15.73 -2.43
N ILE A 60 5.50 15.23 -3.67
CA ILE A 60 5.27 13.82 -3.97
C ILE A 60 6.43 12.95 -3.45
N GLN A 61 7.68 13.42 -3.44
CA GLN A 61 8.78 12.66 -2.83
C GLN A 61 8.59 12.43 -1.33
N ILE A 62 8.15 13.44 -0.59
CA ILE A 62 7.98 13.32 0.87
C ILE A 62 6.86 12.31 1.22
N LEU A 63 5.98 11.98 0.27
CA LEU A 63 4.83 11.09 0.45
C LEU A 63 5.01 9.71 -0.19
N LEU A 64 5.80 9.61 -1.26
CA LEU A 64 6.28 8.35 -1.83
C LEU A 64 7.37 7.68 -0.98
N MET A 65 7.93 8.41 0.01
CA MET A 65 8.84 7.97 1.06
C MET A 65 8.42 6.73 1.87
N MET A 66 7.20 6.20 1.72
CA MET A 66 6.70 5.13 2.61
C MET A 66 6.47 3.75 1.99
N PHE A 67 6.30 3.53 0.67
CA PHE A 67 6.23 2.16 0.09
C PHE A 67 6.36 2.18 -1.44
N GLN A 68 7.24 1.33 -1.99
CA GLN A 68 7.58 1.21 -3.41
C GLN A 68 6.53 0.48 -4.30
N PHE A 69 6.63 0.80 -5.61
CA PHE A 69 6.36 0.01 -6.85
C PHE A 69 4.92 -0.15 -7.43
N ASP A 70 4.60 0.59 -8.51
CA ASP A 70 4.35 0.19 -9.93
C ASP A 70 3.59 1.35 -10.66
N PHE A 71 3.68 1.67 -11.96
CA PHE A 71 3.78 0.86 -13.18
C PHE A 71 4.42 1.71 -14.31
N SER A 72 5.30 1.07 -15.09
CA SER A 72 5.83 1.57 -16.37
C SER A 72 4.78 1.43 -17.48
N ILE A 73 5.06 2.00 -18.66
CA ILE A 73 4.27 1.87 -19.91
C ILE A 73 3.15 2.91 -20.02
N GLU A 74 3.52 4.10 -20.52
CA GLU A 74 2.56 4.78 -21.39
C GLU A 74 3.19 5.52 -22.58
N LEU A 75 4.50 5.80 -22.67
CA LEU A 75 4.94 6.77 -23.69
C LEU A 75 6.28 6.49 -24.36
N TYR A 76 6.52 5.20 -24.65
CA TYR A 76 7.41 4.74 -25.73
C TYR A 76 6.95 5.25 -27.12
N ILE A 77 5.75 5.83 -27.21
CA ILE A 77 5.11 6.37 -28.42
C ILE A 77 5.44 7.87 -28.66
N ILE A 78 6.06 8.59 -27.70
CA ILE A 78 6.55 9.99 -27.89
C ILE A 78 7.97 10.06 -28.50
N MET A 79 8.54 8.93 -28.88
CA MET A 79 9.98 8.78 -29.08
C MET A 79 10.54 9.31 -30.41
N THR A 80 9.74 9.90 -31.31
CA THR A 80 10.24 10.29 -32.66
C THR A 80 10.17 11.79 -33.00
N ILE A 81 9.48 12.63 -32.21
CA ILE A 81 9.35 14.10 -32.46
C ILE A 81 10.17 14.94 -31.44
N SER A 82 10.75 14.34 -30.41
CA SER A 82 11.08 14.99 -29.14
C SER A 82 12.58 15.01 -28.77
N LEU A 83 13.55 15.15 -29.67
CA LEU A 83 14.98 15.05 -29.29
C LEU A 83 15.50 16.18 -28.36
N ILE A 84 15.01 17.41 -28.51
CA ILE A 84 15.34 18.55 -27.61
C ILE A 84 14.45 18.57 -26.36
N HIS A 85 13.18 18.16 -26.50
CA HIS A 85 12.27 17.96 -25.36
C HIS A 85 12.71 16.77 -24.48
N HIS A 86 13.30 15.71 -25.05
CA HIS A 86 13.83 14.55 -24.34
C HIS A 86 14.94 14.94 -23.37
N ALA A 87 15.85 15.84 -23.75
CA ALA A 87 16.91 16.31 -22.85
C ALA A 87 16.33 16.96 -21.58
N ILE A 88 15.27 17.77 -21.73
CA ILE A 88 14.58 18.41 -20.60
C ILE A 88 13.83 17.36 -19.76
N TYR A 89 13.10 16.42 -20.38
CA TYR A 89 12.40 15.35 -19.65
C TYR A 89 13.37 14.38 -18.96
N ILE A 90 14.52 14.09 -19.57
CA ILE A 90 15.59 13.28 -18.96
C ILE A 90 16.19 14.02 -17.77
N VAL A 91 16.46 15.32 -17.88
CA VAL A 91 16.94 16.13 -16.74
C VAL A 91 15.90 16.14 -15.62
N ILE A 92 14.62 16.32 -15.93
CA ILE A 92 13.54 16.26 -14.93
C ILE A 92 13.45 14.85 -14.31
N ALA A 93 13.53 13.79 -15.11
CA ALA A 93 13.46 12.41 -14.64
C ALA A 93 14.68 12.04 -13.76
N VAL A 94 15.88 12.50 -14.12
CA VAL A 94 17.11 12.32 -13.35
C VAL A 94 17.05 13.12 -12.04
N LEU A 95 16.56 14.36 -12.08
CA LEU A 95 16.34 15.17 -10.87
C LEU A 95 15.29 14.52 -9.96
N PHE A 96 14.20 14.01 -10.52
CA PHE A 96 13.20 13.25 -9.78
C PHE A 96 13.84 12.01 -9.13
N PHE A 97 14.54 11.18 -9.90
CA PHE A 97 15.19 9.99 -9.37
C PHE A 97 16.23 10.30 -8.29
N ALA A 98 17.03 11.35 -8.46
CA ALA A 98 18.02 11.80 -7.50
C ALA A 98 17.39 12.30 -6.19
N ILE A 99 16.33 13.12 -6.28
CA ILE A 99 15.60 13.61 -5.11
C ILE A 99 14.90 12.44 -4.39
N SER A 100 14.36 11.45 -5.13
CA SER A 100 13.76 10.24 -4.54
C SER A 100 14.79 9.45 -3.77
N THR A 101 15.93 9.16 -4.41
CA THR A 101 17.02 8.38 -3.81
C THR A 101 17.55 9.06 -2.55
N PHE A 102 17.70 10.39 -2.56
CA PHE A 102 18.14 11.15 -1.39
C PHE A 102 17.17 11.00 -0.20
N PHE A 103 15.88 11.12 -0.46
CA PHE A 103 14.86 11.05 0.58
C PHE A 103 14.60 9.62 1.06
N GLU A 104 14.66 8.62 0.19
CA GLU A 104 14.66 7.20 0.56
C GLU A 104 15.85 6.90 1.47
N LEU A 105 17.04 7.38 1.11
CA LEU A 105 18.22 7.26 1.95
C LEU A 105 18.00 7.95 3.30
N LEU A 106 17.44 9.16 3.33
CA LEU A 106 17.11 9.85 4.57
C LEU A 106 16.12 9.05 5.43
N CYS A 107 15.06 8.49 4.86
CA CYS A 107 14.11 7.64 5.58
C CYS A 107 14.76 6.38 6.15
N VAL A 108 15.61 5.72 5.37
CA VAL A 108 16.39 4.56 5.84
C VAL A 108 17.33 4.96 6.96
N LEU A 109 17.99 6.12 6.86
CA LEU A 109 18.86 6.65 7.92
C LEU A 109 18.06 7.01 9.18
N LEU A 110 16.89 7.64 9.05
CA LEU A 110 16.00 7.94 10.18
C LEU A 110 15.51 6.65 10.84
N TYR A 111 15.13 5.65 10.04
CA TYR A 111 14.75 4.33 10.56
C TYR A 111 15.92 3.61 11.23
N ALA A 112 17.13 3.71 10.69
CA ALA A 112 18.30 3.05 11.27
C ALA A 112 18.82 3.75 12.54
N PHE A 113 18.78 5.09 12.60
CA PHE A 113 19.46 5.85 13.66
C PHE A 113 18.52 6.50 14.67
N VAL A 114 17.29 6.85 14.29
CA VAL A 114 16.32 7.56 15.14
C VAL A 114 15.28 6.60 15.71
N PHE A 115 14.67 5.77 14.87
CA PHE A 115 13.61 4.85 15.29
C PHE A 115 13.99 3.92 16.46
N PRO A 116 15.20 3.31 16.51
CA PRO A 116 15.61 2.46 17.64
C PRO A 116 15.73 3.23 18.96
N LYS A 117 16.01 4.54 18.89
CA LYS A 117 16.24 5.39 20.06
C LYS A 117 14.95 5.84 20.73
N ILE A 118 13.78 5.68 20.10
CA ILE A 118 12.50 6.09 20.65
C ILE A 118 12.14 5.21 21.88
N PRO A 119 11.77 5.78 23.03
CA PRO A 119 11.50 5.02 24.26
C PRO A 119 10.48 3.88 24.10
N ILE A 120 9.38 4.12 23.37
CA ILE A 120 8.35 3.10 23.14
C ILE A 120 8.88 1.93 22.29
N VAL A 121 9.71 2.22 21.29
CA VAL A 121 10.33 1.21 20.42
C VAL A 121 11.33 0.38 21.23
N LYS A 122 12.13 1.01 22.09
CA LYS A 122 13.04 0.30 23.01
C LYS A 122 12.26 -0.67 23.90
N TYR A 123 11.16 -0.23 24.50
CA TYR A 123 10.31 -1.08 25.33
C TYR A 123 9.85 -2.34 24.60
N TYR A 124 9.24 -2.20 23.41
CA TYR A 124 8.76 -3.35 22.63
C TYR A 124 9.89 -4.25 22.11
N ARG A 125 11.04 -3.68 21.75
CA ARG A 125 12.20 -4.47 21.31
C ARG A 125 12.82 -5.27 22.46
N THR A 126 12.94 -4.68 23.65
CA THR A 126 13.42 -5.42 24.83
C THR A 126 12.46 -6.55 25.20
N LYS A 127 11.14 -6.29 25.15
CA LYS A 127 10.12 -7.32 25.36
C LYS A 127 10.20 -8.44 24.32
N ALA A 128 10.33 -8.10 23.04
CA ALA A 128 10.49 -9.09 21.97
C ALA A 128 11.78 -9.89 22.14
N ALA A 129 12.88 -9.26 22.57
CA ALA A 129 14.15 -9.94 22.83
C ALA A 129 14.05 -10.93 24.00
N SER A 130 13.35 -10.57 25.10
CA SER A 130 13.10 -11.50 26.20
C SER A 130 12.19 -12.68 25.80
N GLU A 131 11.38 -12.50 24.76
CA GLU A 131 10.58 -13.56 24.13
C GLU A 131 11.36 -14.36 23.05
N GLY A 132 12.66 -14.12 22.89
CA GLY A 132 13.55 -14.87 21.99
C GLY A 132 13.67 -14.30 20.57
N CYS A 133 13.27 -13.05 20.34
CA CYS A 133 13.34 -12.41 19.02
C CYS A 133 14.78 -11.97 18.74
N LYS A 134 15.46 -12.66 17.82
CA LYS A 134 16.85 -12.34 17.46
C LYS A 134 16.99 -11.15 16.51
N THR A 135 15.93 -10.79 15.77
CA THR A 135 15.99 -9.70 14.78
C THR A 135 16.13 -8.32 15.42
N VAL A 136 15.77 -8.18 16.70
CA VAL A 136 15.84 -6.90 17.44
C VAL A 136 17.16 -6.70 18.21
N LEU A 137 18.02 -7.71 18.28
CA LEU A 137 19.29 -7.67 19.04
C LEU A 137 20.29 -6.61 18.51
N PRO A 138 20.55 -6.51 17.19
CA PRO A 138 21.45 -5.46 16.67
C PRO A 138 20.94 -4.06 16.98
N ASP A 139 19.61 -3.88 16.93
CA ASP A 139 18.95 -2.60 17.18
C ASP A 139 18.98 -2.19 18.65
N LEU A 140 18.90 -3.16 19.57
CA LEU A 140 19.06 -2.95 21.02
C LEU A 140 20.51 -2.53 21.34
N ALA A 141 21.48 -3.21 20.74
CA ALA A 141 22.89 -2.86 20.86
C ALA A 141 23.16 -1.43 20.33
N ALA A 142 22.61 -1.08 19.16
CA ALA A 142 22.70 0.27 18.59
C ALA A 142 22.00 1.34 19.46
N SER A 143 21.04 0.93 20.30
CA SER A 143 20.29 1.80 21.21
C SER A 143 20.94 1.98 22.58
N GLY A 144 22.12 1.39 22.79
CA GLY A 144 22.89 1.43 24.04
C GLY A 144 22.39 0.47 25.12
N ILE A 145 21.50 -0.48 24.77
CA ILE A 145 20.97 -1.48 25.70
C ILE A 145 21.70 -2.80 25.45
N GLN A 146 22.59 -3.18 26.36
CA GLN A 146 23.11 -4.54 26.42
C GLN A 146 22.12 -5.41 27.21
N THR A 147 21.33 -6.21 26.52
CA THR A 147 20.59 -7.35 27.09
C THR A 147 20.82 -8.47 26.09
N ILE A 148 21.53 -9.55 26.42
CA ILE A 148 21.12 -10.59 27.37
C ILE A 148 22.38 -11.37 27.85
N SER A 149 22.44 -11.77 29.14
CA SER A 149 23.46 -12.67 29.73
C SER A 149 23.42 -14.06 29.12
N LYS A 150 24.57 -14.75 28.96
CA LYS A 150 24.63 -16.12 28.40
C LYS A 150 23.68 -17.14 29.08
N GLU A 151 23.29 -16.90 30.33
CA GLU A 151 22.35 -17.74 31.10
C GLU A 151 20.89 -17.65 30.61
N ASP A 152 20.48 -16.52 30.02
CA ASP A 152 19.13 -16.33 29.47
C ASP A 152 19.00 -16.89 28.04
N GLU A 153 20.11 -16.99 27.30
CA GLU A 153 20.20 -17.64 25.99
C GLU A 153 19.91 -19.15 26.08
N ASP A 154 20.33 -19.82 27.17
CA ASP A 154 20.06 -21.23 27.40
C ASP A 154 18.65 -21.50 27.94
N ARG A 155 18.05 -20.56 28.69
CA ARG A 155 16.63 -20.64 29.07
C ARG A 155 15.69 -20.42 27.87
N THR A 156 16.04 -19.53 26.94
CA THR A 156 15.22 -19.24 25.74
C THR A 156 15.27 -20.32 24.66
N LYS A 157 16.34 -21.13 24.56
CA LYS A 157 16.35 -22.35 23.71
C LYS A 157 15.27 -23.37 24.08
N THR A 158 14.75 -23.32 25.30
CA THR A 158 13.78 -24.28 25.84
C THR A 158 12.32 -23.91 25.50
N GLN A 159 12.04 -22.69 25.01
CA GLN A 159 10.72 -22.39 24.46
C GLN A 159 10.63 -22.90 23.02
N GLU A 160 9.76 -23.88 22.78
CA GLU A 160 9.38 -24.31 21.43
C GLU A 160 8.91 -23.11 20.60
N ARG A 161 9.79 -22.63 19.72
CA ARG A 161 9.49 -21.59 18.75
C ARG A 161 8.83 -22.22 17.53
N LYS A 162 7.65 -21.73 17.14
CA LYS A 162 7.03 -22.19 15.89
C LYS A 162 7.89 -21.77 14.69
N GLY A 163 8.12 -22.72 13.79
CA GLY A 163 8.81 -22.44 12.52
C GLY A 163 7.90 -21.71 11.53
N ASN A 164 8.48 -21.01 10.55
CA ASN A 164 7.72 -20.27 9.52
C ASN A 164 6.71 -21.17 8.77
N LYS A 165 7.06 -22.44 8.54
CA LYS A 165 6.17 -23.42 7.90
C LYS A 165 4.92 -23.69 8.74
N GLN A 166 5.07 -23.78 10.05
CA GLN A 166 3.94 -23.99 10.95
C GLN A 166 3.06 -22.75 11.04
N LEU A 167 3.66 -21.56 11.15
CA LEU A 167 2.92 -20.29 11.14
C LEU A 167 2.12 -20.11 9.85
N LEU A 168 2.70 -20.49 8.71
CA LEU A 168 2.03 -20.45 7.41
C LEU A 168 0.81 -21.38 7.38
N ILE A 169 0.95 -22.63 7.85
CA ILE A 169 -0.15 -23.60 7.84
C ILE A 169 -1.28 -23.16 8.80
N GLU A 170 -0.92 -22.69 10.00
CA GLU A 170 -1.91 -22.27 11.00
C GLU A 170 -2.70 -21.02 10.58
N ASN A 171 -2.07 -20.10 9.84
CA ASN A 171 -2.65 -18.81 9.43
C ASN A 171 -2.90 -18.73 7.92
N PHE A 172 -3.00 -19.87 7.24
CA PHE A 172 -3.08 -19.90 5.79
C PHE A 172 -4.26 -19.11 5.23
N ASP A 173 -5.37 -19.09 5.95
CA ASP A 173 -6.55 -18.31 5.57
C ASP A 173 -6.31 -16.79 5.64
N TYR A 174 -5.66 -16.25 6.67
CA TYR A 174 -5.32 -14.83 6.75
C TYR A 174 -4.33 -14.44 5.65
N LEU A 175 -3.38 -15.34 5.34
CA LEU A 175 -2.44 -15.15 4.23
C LEU A 175 -3.17 -15.15 2.88
N LEU A 176 -4.08 -16.10 2.68
CA LEU A 176 -4.90 -16.19 1.48
C LEU A 176 -5.85 -14.99 1.35
N ASP A 177 -6.50 -14.60 2.44
CA ASP A 177 -7.36 -13.43 2.55
C ASP A 177 -6.61 -12.17 2.09
N MET A 178 -5.35 -12.03 2.51
CA MET A 178 -4.51 -10.92 2.08
C MET A 178 -4.14 -10.95 0.60
N PHE A 179 -3.80 -12.12 0.08
CA PHE A 179 -3.60 -12.31 -1.34
C PHE A 179 -4.86 -11.95 -2.14
N LEU A 180 -6.03 -12.46 -1.73
CA LEU A 180 -7.30 -12.26 -2.43
C LEU A 180 -7.75 -10.79 -2.41
N ILE A 181 -7.54 -10.08 -1.30
CA ILE A 181 -7.84 -8.65 -1.20
C ILE A 181 -7.14 -7.88 -2.31
N TYR A 182 -5.83 -8.08 -2.46
CA TYR A 182 -5.01 -7.31 -3.39
C TYR A 182 -5.09 -7.83 -4.82
N ALA A 183 -5.24 -9.14 -5.03
CA ALA A 183 -5.48 -9.72 -6.35
C ALA A 183 -6.78 -9.18 -6.96
N LEU A 184 -7.88 -9.16 -6.19
CA LEU A 184 -9.13 -8.58 -6.65
C LEU A 184 -9.01 -7.08 -6.92
N THR A 185 -8.50 -6.32 -5.95
CA THR A 185 -8.41 -4.85 -6.08
C THR A 185 -7.61 -4.46 -7.31
N LEU A 186 -6.43 -5.06 -7.52
CA LEU A 186 -5.57 -4.71 -8.65
C LEU A 186 -5.99 -5.33 -9.98
N SER A 187 -6.85 -6.35 -9.96
CA SER A 187 -7.49 -6.82 -11.20
C SER A 187 -8.56 -5.86 -11.73
N ILE A 188 -9.03 -4.89 -10.92
CA ILE A 188 -10.08 -3.92 -11.32
C ILE A 188 -9.49 -2.51 -11.42
N PHE A 189 -8.64 -2.13 -10.46
CA PHE A 189 -8.09 -0.78 -10.35
C PHE A 189 -6.56 -0.84 -10.36
N PRO A 190 -5.85 -0.06 -11.21
CA PRO A 190 -6.40 0.96 -12.11
C PRO A 190 -6.95 0.42 -13.44
N GLY A 191 -6.33 -0.58 -14.06
CA GLY A 191 -6.40 -0.82 -15.52
C GLY A 191 -7.80 -0.83 -16.12
N PHE A 192 -8.68 -1.74 -15.69
CA PHE A 192 -10.07 -1.80 -16.19
C PHE A 192 -10.80 -0.44 -16.14
N LEU A 193 -10.63 0.36 -15.10
CA LEU A 193 -11.31 1.66 -14.97
C LEU A 193 -10.79 2.74 -15.91
N PHE A 194 -9.56 2.62 -16.41
CA PHE A 194 -9.01 3.58 -17.37
C PHE A 194 -9.41 3.27 -18.81
N GLU A 195 -9.68 2.01 -19.10
CA GLU A 195 -9.86 1.54 -20.47
C GLU A 195 -11.33 1.41 -20.89
N ASP A 196 -12.25 1.17 -19.93
CA ASP A 196 -13.53 0.54 -20.26
C ASP A 196 -14.80 1.37 -19.96
N THR A 197 -14.68 2.68 -19.77
CA THR A 197 -15.79 3.49 -19.22
C THR A 197 -16.51 4.39 -20.23
N GLY A 198 -16.23 4.23 -21.52
CA GLY A 198 -16.98 4.87 -22.60
C GLY A 198 -16.99 6.41 -22.55
N ALA A 199 -17.97 7.03 -23.23
CA ALA A 199 -18.12 8.48 -23.25
C ALA A 199 -18.82 9.00 -21.98
N HIS A 200 -18.03 9.45 -21.01
CA HIS A 200 -18.51 10.06 -19.76
C HIS A 200 -18.41 11.59 -19.80
N SER A 201 -19.34 12.29 -19.12
CA SER A 201 -19.39 13.76 -19.11
C SER A 201 -18.16 14.40 -18.43
N LEU A 202 -17.46 13.64 -17.59
CA LEU A 202 -16.20 14.06 -16.95
C LEU A 202 -15.01 14.09 -17.93
N GLY A 203 -15.12 13.49 -19.11
CA GLY A 203 -14.04 13.44 -20.11
C GLY A 203 -12.71 12.98 -19.50
N THR A 204 -11.64 13.73 -19.73
CA THR A 204 -10.29 13.40 -19.21
C THR A 204 -10.18 13.48 -17.67
N TRP A 205 -11.20 14.00 -16.95
CA TRP A 205 -11.19 14.08 -15.48
C TRP A 205 -11.64 12.80 -14.82
N TYR A 206 -12.31 11.94 -15.58
CA TYR A 206 -12.99 10.77 -15.08
C TYR A 206 -12.04 9.85 -14.29
N ALA A 207 -10.96 9.41 -14.92
CA ALA A 207 -9.94 8.57 -14.28
C ALA A 207 -9.33 9.20 -13.01
N LEU A 208 -9.07 10.52 -13.03
CA LEU A 208 -8.53 11.23 -11.86
C LEU A 208 -9.52 11.24 -10.69
N VAL A 209 -10.81 11.41 -10.98
CA VAL A 209 -11.88 11.34 -9.98
C VAL A 209 -11.97 9.93 -9.41
N LEU A 210 -11.95 8.89 -10.25
CA LEU A 210 -11.99 7.50 -9.77
C LEU A 210 -10.82 7.16 -8.84
N VAL A 211 -9.60 7.52 -9.23
CA VAL A 211 -8.39 7.33 -8.40
C VAL A 211 -8.50 8.10 -7.07
N ALA A 212 -8.98 9.35 -7.11
CA ALA A 212 -9.16 10.15 -5.90
C ALA A 212 -10.20 9.53 -4.96
N MET A 213 -11.33 9.09 -5.51
CA MET A 213 -12.41 8.46 -4.75
C MET A 213 -11.93 7.13 -4.13
N TYR A 214 -11.26 6.28 -4.90
CA TYR A 214 -10.64 5.06 -4.37
C TYR A 214 -9.73 5.36 -3.17
N ASN A 215 -8.79 6.30 -3.32
CA ASN A 215 -7.81 6.61 -2.28
C ASN A 215 -8.45 7.23 -1.02
N VAL A 216 -9.44 8.12 -1.18
CA VAL A 216 -10.15 8.72 -0.04
C VAL A 216 -10.89 7.66 0.75
N TRP A 217 -11.59 6.77 0.06
CA TRP A 217 -12.35 5.72 0.73
C TRP A 217 -11.46 4.61 1.29
N ASP A 218 -10.32 4.30 0.66
CA ASP A 218 -9.29 3.41 1.24
C ASP A 218 -8.73 3.97 2.54
N LEU A 219 -8.42 5.27 2.59
CA LEU A 219 -7.99 5.94 3.82
C LEU A 219 -9.05 5.86 4.91
N ILE A 220 -10.31 6.19 4.59
CA ILE A 220 -11.43 6.08 5.53
C ILE A 220 -11.55 4.64 6.04
N GLY A 221 -11.49 3.65 5.14
CA GLY A 221 -11.56 2.23 5.47
C GLY A 221 -10.50 1.78 6.45
N ARG A 222 -9.27 2.27 6.31
CA ARG A 222 -8.16 1.95 7.24
C ARG A 222 -8.37 2.53 8.64
N TYR A 223 -9.15 3.59 8.80
CA TYR A 223 -9.46 4.18 10.10
C TYR A 223 -10.68 3.58 10.80
N ILE A 224 -11.62 2.97 10.06
CA ILE A 224 -12.82 2.35 10.65
C ILE A 224 -12.49 1.37 11.80
N PRO A 225 -11.47 0.48 11.70
CA PRO A 225 -11.14 -0.46 12.77
C PRO A 225 -10.60 0.18 14.05
N LEU A 226 -10.34 1.50 14.09
CA LEU A 226 -10.07 2.21 15.35
C LEU A 226 -11.30 2.25 16.26
N LEU A 227 -12.49 2.20 15.66
CA LEU A 227 -13.73 2.08 16.39
C LEU A 227 -13.92 0.60 16.72
N GLU A 228 -13.63 0.20 17.96
CA GLU A 228 -13.64 -1.21 18.38
C GLU A 228 -14.96 -1.93 18.04
N PHE A 229 -16.09 -1.23 18.10
CA PHE A 229 -17.41 -1.79 17.74
C PHE A 229 -17.60 -2.09 16.24
N LEU A 230 -16.81 -1.47 15.36
CA LEU A 230 -16.80 -1.74 13.92
C LEU A 230 -15.65 -2.64 13.49
N LYS A 231 -14.76 -3.02 14.40
CA LYS A 231 -13.60 -3.85 14.07
C LYS A 231 -14.03 -5.30 13.90
N LEU A 232 -13.78 -5.85 12.71
CA LEU A 232 -14.05 -7.25 12.43
C LEU A 232 -12.88 -8.11 12.91
N GLU A 233 -13.11 -8.89 13.97
CA GLU A 233 -12.06 -9.77 14.54
C GLU A 233 -12.34 -11.25 14.31
N SER A 234 -13.55 -11.61 13.88
CA SER A 234 -13.89 -13.00 13.60
C SER A 234 -13.26 -13.46 12.30
N ARG A 235 -12.30 -14.39 12.41
CA ARG A 235 -11.60 -15.06 11.31
C ARG A 235 -12.56 -15.47 10.18
N LYS A 236 -13.65 -16.15 10.52
CA LYS A 236 -14.67 -16.60 9.55
C LYS A 236 -15.37 -15.44 8.86
N LEU A 237 -15.72 -14.38 9.59
CA LEU A 237 -16.42 -13.23 9.01
C LEU A 237 -15.50 -12.44 8.07
N ILE A 238 -14.22 -12.31 8.41
CA ILE A 238 -13.22 -11.67 7.55
C ILE A 238 -13.13 -12.41 6.21
N THR A 239 -12.91 -13.73 6.24
CA THR A 239 -12.83 -14.55 5.02
C THR A 239 -14.12 -14.47 4.20
N VAL A 240 -15.28 -14.58 4.84
CA VAL A 240 -16.57 -14.44 4.14
C VAL A 240 -16.71 -13.06 3.49
N ALA A 241 -16.36 -11.97 4.19
CA ALA A 241 -16.42 -10.63 3.64
C ALA A 241 -15.50 -10.47 2.43
N ILE A 242 -14.29 -11.06 2.47
CA ILE A 242 -13.32 -11.02 1.36
C ILE A 242 -13.83 -11.82 0.16
N LEU A 243 -14.38 -13.02 0.38
CA LEU A 243 -14.99 -13.81 -0.69
C LEU A 243 -16.18 -13.08 -1.31
N CYS A 244 -17.00 -12.40 -0.51
CA CYS A 244 -18.10 -11.57 -1.01
C CYS A 244 -17.61 -10.40 -1.87
N ARG A 245 -16.38 -9.89 -1.68
CA ARG A 245 -15.84 -8.82 -2.55
C ARG A 245 -15.70 -9.27 -4.01
N PHE A 246 -15.59 -10.56 -4.31
CA PHE A 246 -15.56 -11.04 -5.70
C PHE A 246 -16.86 -10.76 -6.47
N LEU A 247 -17.97 -10.48 -5.77
CA LEU A 247 -19.20 -9.97 -6.40
C LEU A 247 -19.01 -8.58 -7.03
N LEU A 248 -17.93 -7.86 -6.68
CA LEU A 248 -17.57 -6.61 -7.34
C LEU A 248 -17.16 -6.84 -8.79
N VAL A 249 -16.54 -7.96 -9.14
CA VAL A 249 -16.15 -8.25 -10.53
C VAL A 249 -17.35 -8.18 -11.49
N PRO A 250 -18.43 -8.97 -11.31
CA PRO A 250 -19.60 -8.83 -12.17
C PRO A 250 -20.26 -7.46 -12.01
N ALA A 251 -20.28 -6.85 -10.82
CA ALA A 251 -20.85 -5.51 -10.65
C ALA A 251 -20.14 -4.45 -11.50
N PHE A 252 -18.80 -4.42 -11.49
CA PHE A 252 -17.98 -3.54 -12.32
C PHE A 252 -18.20 -3.82 -13.81
N TYR A 253 -18.25 -5.09 -14.21
CA TYR A 253 -18.55 -5.47 -15.60
C TYR A 253 -19.93 -4.96 -16.07
N PHE A 254 -20.98 -5.17 -15.28
CA PHE A 254 -22.32 -4.69 -15.60
C PHE A 254 -22.39 -3.16 -15.61
N THR A 255 -21.74 -2.49 -14.65
CA THR A 255 -21.71 -1.03 -14.58
C THR A 255 -20.91 -0.41 -15.73
N ALA A 256 -19.84 -1.02 -16.21
CA ALA A 256 -19.12 -0.53 -17.39
C ALA A 256 -19.99 -0.60 -18.66
N LYS A 257 -20.83 -1.65 -18.79
CA LYS A 257 -21.66 -1.84 -19.99
C LYS A 257 -22.97 -1.06 -19.97
N TYR A 258 -23.61 -0.92 -18.81
CA TYR A 258 -24.96 -0.37 -18.69
C TYR A 258 -25.09 0.76 -17.68
N GLY A 259 -24.09 0.97 -16.83
CA GLY A 259 -24.12 1.92 -15.75
C GLY A 259 -23.61 3.30 -16.17
N GLU A 260 -24.10 4.33 -15.49
CA GLU A 260 -23.58 5.68 -15.61
C GLU A 260 -22.30 5.89 -14.77
N GLN A 261 -21.57 6.96 -15.08
CA GLN A 261 -20.35 7.37 -14.35
C GLN A 261 -20.51 7.42 -12.83
N GLY A 262 -21.70 7.78 -12.32
CA GLY A 262 -21.98 7.84 -10.88
C GLY A 262 -21.92 6.47 -10.20
N TRP A 263 -22.43 5.43 -10.85
CA TRP A 263 -22.36 4.06 -10.37
C TRP A 263 -20.92 3.55 -10.35
N MET A 264 -20.12 3.90 -11.35
CA MET A 264 -18.71 3.52 -11.38
C MET A 264 -17.93 4.20 -10.24
N ILE A 265 -18.18 5.49 -9.99
CA ILE A 265 -17.60 6.22 -8.85
C ILE A 265 -18.00 5.56 -7.53
N MET A 266 -19.26 5.16 -7.37
CA MET A 266 -19.76 4.48 -6.17
C MET A 266 -19.08 3.12 -5.97
N LEU A 267 -19.00 2.28 -7.00
CA LEU A 267 -18.35 0.97 -6.90
C LEU A 267 -16.85 1.12 -6.60
N THR A 268 -16.18 2.10 -7.21
CA THR A 268 -14.77 2.40 -6.97
C THR A 268 -14.52 2.90 -5.54
N SER A 269 -15.44 3.71 -5.02
CA SER A 269 -15.43 4.16 -3.62
C SER A 269 -15.57 2.97 -2.66
N PHE A 270 -16.51 2.06 -2.93
CA PHE A 270 -16.71 0.86 -2.12
C PHE A 270 -15.53 -0.13 -2.24
N LEU A 271 -14.91 -0.22 -3.42
CA LEU A 271 -13.70 -1.01 -3.63
C LEU A 271 -12.56 -0.50 -2.74
N GLY A 272 -12.33 0.82 -2.70
CA GLY A 272 -11.35 1.44 -1.81
C GLY A 272 -11.68 1.23 -0.34
N LEU A 273 -12.92 1.51 0.07
CA LEU A 273 -13.39 1.34 1.45
C LEU A 273 -13.16 -0.08 1.97
N SER A 274 -13.63 -1.07 1.20
CA SER A 274 -13.51 -2.49 1.56
C SER A 274 -12.05 -2.98 1.54
N ASN A 275 -11.23 -2.46 0.62
CA ASN A 275 -9.79 -2.75 0.56
C ASN A 275 -9.09 -2.30 1.85
N GLY A 276 -9.23 -1.02 2.21
CA GLY A 276 -8.59 -0.46 3.39
C GLY A 276 -9.06 -1.11 4.69
N TYR A 277 -10.38 -1.29 4.84
CA TYR A 277 -11.00 -1.88 6.03
C TYR A 277 -10.56 -3.32 6.27
N LEU A 278 -10.71 -4.19 5.28
CA LEU A 278 -10.36 -5.61 5.45
C LEU A 278 -8.86 -5.83 5.56
N THR A 279 -8.04 -5.00 4.90
CA THR A 279 -6.57 -5.05 5.07
C THR A 279 -6.17 -4.87 6.52
N VAL A 280 -6.71 -3.82 7.16
CA VAL A 280 -6.41 -3.54 8.57
C VAL A 280 -6.96 -4.64 9.48
N CYS A 281 -8.17 -5.16 9.21
CA CYS A 281 -8.74 -6.25 10.00
C CYS A 281 -7.85 -7.51 9.97
N VAL A 282 -7.36 -7.92 8.80
CA VAL A 282 -6.47 -9.09 8.66
C VAL A 282 -5.13 -8.85 9.35
N ILE A 283 -4.45 -7.75 9.04
CA ILE A 283 -3.07 -7.51 9.51
C ILE A 283 -2.97 -7.28 11.02
N THR A 284 -4.06 -6.80 11.64
CA THR A 284 -4.13 -6.60 13.09
C THR A 284 -4.67 -7.80 13.84
N SER A 285 -5.43 -8.69 13.18
CA SER A 285 -6.00 -9.89 13.81
C SER A 285 -5.08 -11.10 13.72
N ALA A 286 -4.36 -11.27 12.60
CA ALA A 286 -3.51 -12.45 12.38
C ALA A 286 -2.37 -12.61 13.41
N PRO A 287 -1.63 -11.56 13.82
CA PRO A 287 -0.58 -11.68 14.82
C PRO A 287 -1.09 -11.83 16.27
N LYS A 288 -2.40 -11.71 16.53
CA LYS A 288 -2.92 -11.81 17.90
C LYS A 288 -2.74 -13.21 18.47
N GLY A 289 -2.30 -13.28 19.73
CA GLY A 289 -2.09 -14.55 20.45
C GLY A 289 -0.75 -15.23 20.18
N TYR A 290 0.08 -14.70 19.27
CA TYR A 290 1.43 -15.16 19.02
C TYR A 290 2.46 -14.39 19.86
N LYS A 291 3.66 -14.95 20.04
CA LYS A 291 4.79 -14.26 20.69
C LYS A 291 5.49 -13.30 19.73
N GLY A 292 6.26 -12.34 20.23
CA GLY A 292 6.97 -11.34 19.42
C GLY A 292 7.74 -11.87 18.20
N PRO A 293 8.54 -12.95 18.30
CA PRO A 293 9.23 -13.53 17.15
C PRO A 293 8.28 -14.08 16.07
N GLU A 294 7.16 -14.66 16.49
CA GLU A 294 6.15 -15.26 15.62
C GLU A 294 5.29 -14.18 14.97
N GLN A 295 4.94 -13.14 15.73
CA GLN A 295 4.25 -11.94 15.23
C GLN A 295 5.07 -11.23 14.16
N ASN A 296 6.39 -11.09 14.36
CA ASN A 296 7.28 -10.54 13.35
C ASN A 296 7.29 -11.39 12.06
N ALA A 297 7.47 -12.70 12.21
CA ALA A 297 7.48 -13.62 11.08
C ALA A 297 6.14 -13.60 10.31
N LEU A 298 5.02 -13.61 11.02
CA LEU A 298 3.69 -13.58 10.43
C LEU A 298 3.39 -12.26 9.73
N GLY A 299 3.78 -11.12 10.32
CA GLY A 299 3.71 -9.81 9.66
C GLY A 299 4.44 -9.77 8.33
N ASN A 300 5.65 -10.36 8.27
CA ASN A 300 6.40 -10.46 7.02
C ASN A 300 5.77 -11.44 6.01
N LEU A 301 5.20 -12.55 6.46
CA LEU A 301 4.46 -13.48 5.59
C LEU A 301 3.21 -12.82 5.00
N LEU A 302 2.47 -12.02 5.77
CA LEU A 302 1.32 -11.27 5.29
C LEU A 302 1.73 -10.27 4.19
N VAL A 303 2.84 -9.57 4.37
CA VAL A 303 3.39 -8.67 3.33
C VAL A 303 3.80 -9.44 2.08
N LEU A 304 4.41 -10.62 2.23
CA LEU A 304 4.75 -11.47 1.08
C LEU A 304 3.49 -11.86 0.28
N PHE A 305 2.43 -12.31 0.94
CA PHE A 305 1.17 -12.68 0.28
C PHE A 305 0.45 -11.47 -0.33
N LEU A 306 0.55 -10.30 0.31
CA LEU A 306 0.10 -9.03 -0.26
C LEU A 306 0.81 -8.75 -1.59
N LEU A 307 2.14 -8.87 -1.64
CA LEU A 307 2.93 -8.65 -2.86
C LEU A 307 2.59 -9.68 -3.96
N CYS A 308 2.42 -10.95 -3.60
CA CYS A 308 1.94 -11.97 -4.53
C CYS A 308 0.54 -11.63 -5.07
N GLY A 309 -0.34 -11.11 -4.21
CA GLY A 309 -1.68 -10.65 -4.58
C GLY A 309 -1.62 -9.48 -5.56
N ILE A 310 -0.76 -8.49 -5.31
CA ILE A 310 -0.51 -7.37 -6.22
C ILE A 310 -0.08 -7.88 -7.61
N PHE A 311 0.95 -8.75 -7.65
CA PHE A 311 1.46 -9.31 -8.90
C PHE A 311 0.37 -10.08 -9.66
N ALA A 312 -0.38 -10.93 -8.96
CA ALA A 312 -1.49 -11.68 -9.55
C ALA A 312 -2.59 -10.74 -10.06
N GLY A 313 -2.98 -9.74 -9.28
CA GLY A 313 -4.02 -8.78 -9.64
C GLY A 313 -3.68 -7.99 -10.89
N VAL A 314 -2.46 -7.45 -10.97
CA VAL A 314 -1.96 -6.75 -12.18
C VAL A 314 -1.94 -7.69 -13.39
N THR A 315 -1.64 -8.98 -13.21
CA THR A 315 -1.71 -9.96 -14.30
C THR A 315 -3.16 -10.24 -14.72
N LEU A 316 -4.08 -10.34 -13.76
CA LEU A 316 -5.50 -10.57 -14.01
C LEU A 316 -6.21 -9.36 -14.64
N ASP A 317 -5.71 -8.15 -14.43
CA ASP A 317 -6.20 -6.93 -15.07
C ASP A 317 -6.23 -7.05 -16.61
N TRP A 318 -5.23 -7.71 -17.20
CA TRP A 318 -5.18 -7.98 -18.65
C TRP A 318 -6.36 -8.82 -19.15
N LEU A 319 -6.99 -9.63 -18.29
CA LEU A 319 -8.14 -10.45 -18.70
C LEU A 319 -9.33 -9.58 -19.12
N TRP A 320 -9.46 -8.37 -18.60
CA TRP A 320 -10.49 -7.42 -19.00
C TRP A 320 -10.30 -6.86 -20.42
N LEU A 321 -9.11 -7.03 -20.98
CA LEU A 321 -8.76 -6.60 -22.34
C LEU A 321 -8.99 -7.71 -23.37
N ILE A 322 -9.07 -8.96 -22.93
CA ILE A 322 -9.28 -10.11 -23.82
C ILE A 322 -10.67 -10.02 -24.46
N GLY A 323 -10.71 -10.02 -25.80
CA GLY A 323 -11.95 -9.95 -26.59
C GLY A 323 -12.31 -8.54 -27.07
N LYS A 324 -11.56 -7.51 -26.64
CA LYS A 324 -11.56 -6.21 -27.30
C LYS A 324 -10.56 -6.28 -28.45
N GLY A 325 -11.04 -6.39 -29.69
CA GLY A 325 -10.15 -6.45 -30.85
C GLY A 325 -9.22 -5.24 -30.88
N TRP A 326 -7.91 -5.51 -30.81
CA TRP A 326 -6.86 -4.54 -31.13
C TRP A 326 -6.69 -4.46 -32.64
#